data_AF-A0A2M6ZLX2-F1
#
_entry.id   AF-A0A2M6ZLX2-F1
#
_cell.length_a   1.000
_cell.length_b   1.000
_cell.length_c   1.000
_cell.angle_alpha   90.00
_cell.angle_beta   90.00
_cell.angle_gamma   90.00
#
_symmetry.space_group_name_H-M   'P 1'
#
loop_
_entity.id
_entity.type
_entity.pdbx_description
1 polymer ?
#
loop_
_entity_poly.entity_id
_entity_poly.type
_entity_poly.pdbx_seq_one_letter_code
_entity_poly.pdbx_strand_id
1 'polypeptide(L)' 'MIALSRDLERNLNMAFGDRVLLHGMGIFEFQDRMAPRWNKKADIYLNNQGKARNFGVKRYVVLVKLV' A
#
# COMPACT_ATOMS: atom_id res chain seq x y z
N MET A 1 -2.41 -2.92 7.80
CA MET A 1 -3.19 -3.03 6.55
C MET A 1 -2.74 -1.95 5.58
N ILE A 2 -2.98 -2.14 4.29
CA ILE A 2 -2.60 -1.21 3.24
C ILE A 2 -3.75 -0.97 2.25
N ALA A 3 -3.87 0.27 1.79
CA ALA A 3 -4.70 0.62 0.65
C ALA A 3 -3.86 0.68 -0.62
N LEU A 4 -4.34 0.13 -1.74
CA LEU A 4 -3.65 0.18 -3.02
C LEU A 4 -4.42 1.02 -4.04
N SER A 5 -3.71 1.70 -4.91
CA SER A 5 -4.30 2.29 -6.11
C SER A 5 -4.77 1.20 -7.07
N ARG A 6 -5.84 1.49 -7.82
CA ARG A 6 -6.52 0.50 -8.67
C ARG A 6 -5.62 -0.07 -9.77
N ASP A 7 -4.62 0.69 -10.23
CA ASP A 7 -3.62 0.21 -11.19
C ASP A 7 -2.66 -0.82 -10.55
N LEU A 8 -2.23 -0.61 -9.30
CA LEU A 8 -1.42 -1.60 -8.59
C LEU A 8 -2.21 -2.88 -8.32
N GLU A 9 -3.48 -2.75 -7.88
CA GLU A 9 -4.36 -3.90 -7.67
C GLU A 9 -4.47 -4.76 -8.95
N ARG A 10 -4.76 -4.14 -10.10
CA ARG A 10 -4.88 -4.86 -11.38
C ARG A 10 -3.56 -5.44 -11.88
N ASN A 11 -2.49 -4.64 -11.88
CA ASN A 11 -1.20 -5.03 -12.46
C ASN A 11 -0.52 -6.16 -11.67
N LEU A 12 -0.80 -6.26 -10.37
CA LEU A 12 -0.26 -7.30 -9.50
C LEU A 12 -1.27 -8.45 -9.28
N ASN A 13 -2.45 -8.38 -9.91
CA ASN A 13 -3.54 -9.33 -9.71
C ASN A 13 -3.84 -9.57 -8.22
N MET A 14 -4.02 -8.48 -7.46
CA MET A 14 -4.27 -8.52 -6.02
C MET A 14 -5.75 -8.74 -5.71
N ALA A 15 -6.04 -9.57 -4.71
CA ALA A 15 -7.34 -9.68 -4.07
C ALA A 15 -7.27 -9.18 -2.62
N PHE A 16 -8.38 -8.72 -2.05
CA PHE A 16 -8.44 -8.40 -0.62
C PHE A 16 -7.98 -9.60 0.22
N GLY A 17 -7.14 -9.35 1.22
CA GLY A 17 -6.48 -10.38 2.02
C GLY A 17 -5.10 -10.81 1.48
N ASP A 18 -4.76 -10.51 0.22
CA ASP A 18 -3.41 -10.74 -0.28
C ASP A 18 -2.39 -9.86 0.46
N ARG A 19 -1.15 -10.35 0.57
CA ARG A 19 -0.05 -9.65 1.25
C ARG A 19 0.94 -9.07 0.27
N VAL A 20 1.48 -7.90 0.62
CA VAL A 20 2.55 -7.24 -0.12
C VAL A 20 3.73 -6.94 0.79
N LEU A 21 4.94 -7.10 0.28
CA LEU A 21 6.15 -6.55 0.87
C LEU A 21 6.41 -5.17 0.28
N LEU A 22 6.52 -4.17 1.15
CA LEU A 22 7.12 -2.89 0.83
C LEU A 22 8.57 -2.91 1.33
N HIS A 23 9.53 -2.87 0.40
CA HIS A 23 10.94 -2.92 0.74
C HIS A 23 11.32 -1.82 1.73
N GLY A 24 11.94 -2.21 2.85
CA GLY A 24 12.33 -1.31 3.93
C GLY A 24 11.19 -0.83 4.84
N MET A 25 9.96 -1.33 4.66
CA MET A 25 8.80 -0.93 5.49
C MET A 25 8.09 -2.10 6.16
N GLY A 26 8.07 -3.27 5.50
CA GLY A 26 7.48 -4.49 6.03
C GLY A 26 6.39 -5.07 5.15
N ILE A 27 5.69 -6.05 5.71
CA ILE A 27 4.64 -6.81 5.04
C ILE A 27 3.27 -6.29 5.49
N PHE A 28 2.37 -6.07 4.54
CA PHE A 28 1.04 -5.56 4.81
C PHE A 28 -0.02 -6.31 4.02
N GLU A 29 -1.18 -6.47 4.64
CA GLU A 29 -2.36 -7.07 4.01
C GLU A 29 -3.19 -6.00 3.30
N PHE A 30 -3.55 -6.26 2.05
CA PHE A 30 -4.39 -5.40 1.22
C PHE A 30 -5.84 -5.49 1.67
N GLN A 31 -6.36 -4.38 2.20
CA GLN A 31 -7.69 -4.32 2.83
C GLN A 31 -8.52 -3.11 2.39
N ASP A 32 -7.97 -2.19 1.58
CA ASP A 32 -8.72 -1.03 1.12
C ASP A 32 -8.29 -0.55 -0.28
N ARG A 33 -9.18 0.12 -1.00
CA ARG A 33 -8.95 0.63 -2.36
C ARG A 33 -8.90 2.15 -2.39
N MET A 34 -7.85 2.70 -2.99
CA MET A 34 -7.77 4.16 -3.17
C MET A 34 -8.75 4.66 -4.24
N ALA A 35 -9.10 5.94 -4.15
CA ALA A 35 -9.89 6.64 -5.17
C ALA A 35 -9.22 6.55 -6.58
N PRO A 36 -10.02 6.46 -7.67
CA PRO A 36 -9.50 6.16 -9.02
C PRO A 36 -8.52 7.16 -9.61
N ARG A 37 -8.45 8.40 -9.10
CA ARG A 37 -7.48 9.42 -9.54
C ARG A 37 -6.03 9.12 -9.11
N TRP A 38 -5.83 8.18 -8.19
CA TRP A 38 -4.51 7.79 -7.72
C TRP A 38 -3.92 6.66 -8.57
N ASN A 39 -2.64 6.78 -8.90
CA ASN A 39 -1.89 5.79 -9.66
C ASN A 39 -0.52 5.56 -9.00
N LYS A 40 -0.01 4.33 -9.08
CA LYS A 40 1.28 3.89 -8.49
C LYS A 40 1.44 4.31 -7.04
N LYS A 41 0.39 4.14 -6.22
CA LYS A 41 0.36 4.55 -4.82
C LYS A 41 -0.15 3.45 -3.91
N ALA A 42 0.46 3.38 -2.74
CA ALA A 42 0.02 2.57 -1.63
C ALA A 42 -0.01 3.44 -0.36
N ASP A 43 -0.99 3.21 0.51
CA ASP A 43 -1.16 3.96 1.75
C ASP A 43 -1.25 3.01 2.94
N ILE A 44 -0.32 3.13 3.88
CA ILE A 44 -0.25 2.26 5.06
C ILE A 44 -1.12 2.87 6.15
N TYR A 45 -2.09 2.09 6.64
CA TYR A 45 -2.90 2.52 7.76
C TYR A 45 -2.04 2.68 9.03
N LEU A 46 -2.14 3.85 9.65
CA LEU A 46 -1.52 4.18 10.93
C LEU A 46 -2.60 4.63 11.90
N ASN A 47 -2.53 4.16 13.15
CA ASN A 47 -3.60 4.32 14.13
C ASN A 47 -3.77 5.74 14.71
N ASN A 48 -2.91 6.69 14.33
CA ASN A 48 -3.07 8.09 14.71
C ASN A 48 -2.39 9.05 13.72
N GLN A 49 -2.85 10.30 13.73
CA GLN A 49 -2.40 11.36 12.84
C GLN A 49 -0.92 11.74 13.04
N GLY A 50 -0.43 11.74 14.29
CA GLY A 50 0.97 12.09 14.59
C GLY A 50 1.96 11.12 13.94
N LYS A 51 1.69 9.82 14.03
CA LYS A 51 2.47 8.78 13.35
C LYS A 51 2.41 8.94 11.84
N ALA A 52 1.24 9.22 11.27
CA ALA A 52 1.09 9.44 9.82
C ALA A 52 1.93 10.64 9.34
N ARG A 53 1.92 11.74 10.10
CA ARG A 53 2.74 12.92 9.80
C ARG A 53 4.24 12.63 9.87
N ASN A 54 4.67 11.92 10.91
CA ASN A 54 6.08 11.55 11.09
C ASN A 54 6.55 10.52 10.06
N PHE A 55 5.67 9.64 9.59
CA PHE A 55 5.96 8.70 8.52
C PHE A 55 6.24 9.42 7.20
N GLY A 56 5.35 10.34 6.81
CA GLY A 56 5.49 11.17 5.62
C GLY A 56 5.43 10.36 4.30
N VAL A 57 5.70 11.03 3.18
CA VAL A 57 5.69 10.39 1.86
C VAL A 57 7.03 9.74 1.58
N LYS A 58 7.00 8.46 1.23
CA LYS A 58 8.16 7.71 0.76
C LYS A 58 8.06 7.52 -0.75
N ARG A 59 9.16 7.70 -1.47
CA ARG A 59 9.23 7.57 -2.95
C ARG A 59 10.18 6.43 -3.31
N TYR A 60 10.02 5.91 -4.53
CA TYR A 60 10.86 4.83 -5.08
C TYR A 60 10.85 3.55 -4.23
N VAL A 61 9.71 3.26 -3.60
CA VAL A 61 9.50 2.05 -2.80
C VAL A 61 9.15 0.91 -3.74
N VAL A 62 9.88 -0.19 -3.65
CA VAL A 62 9.54 -1.42 -4.36
C VAL A 62 8.43 -2.14 -3.60
N LEU A 63 7.35 -2.46 -4.32
CA LEU A 63 6.23 -3.24 -3.83
C LEU A 63 6.22 -4.58 -4.55
N VAL A 64 6.21 -5.67 -3.77
CA VAL A 64 6.19 -7.05 -4.28
C VAL A 64 4.97 -7.78 -3.71
N LYS A 65 4.17 -8.42 -4.57
CA LYS A 65 3.11 -9.34 -4.13
C LYS A 65 3.76 -10.60 -3.52
N LEU A 66 3.26 -11.03 -2.38
CA LEU A 66 3.66 -12.30 -1.77
C LEU A 66 2.71 -13.40 -2.23
N VAL A 67 3.27 -14.55 -2.59
CA VAL A 67 2.57 -15.77 -3.01
C VAL A 67 2.40 -16.72 -1.83
#